data_AF-A0A4Q3B8Q0-F1
#
_entry.id   AF-A0A4Q3B8Q0-F1
#
_cell.length_a   1.000
_cell.length_b   1.000
_cell.length_c   1.000
_cell.angle_alpha   90.00
_cell.angle_beta   90.00
_cell.angle_gamma   90.00
#
_symmetry.space_group_name_H-M   'P 1'
#
loop_
_entity.id
_entity.type
_entity.pdbx_description
1 polymer ?
#
loop_
_entity_poly.entity_id
_entity_poly.type
_entity_poly.pdbx_seq_one_letter_code
_entity_poly.pdbx_strand_id
1 'polypeptide(L)'
;MKLFEIGFLTIRLLDVFDILLAAVLIFILFKIIKGSIALNIFIGFVLIYIFWLVVRAMQMRLLATIIGQFIDVGMIALLIVFQQEIRRFLLLVGKN
;
A
#
# COMPACT_ATOMS: atom_id res chain seq x y z
N MET A 1 22.69 24.10 -0.18
CA MET A 1 22.47 24.98 -1.35
C MET A 1 20.99 24.92 -1.69
N LYS A 2 20.27 26.04 -1.58
CA LYS A 2 18.81 26.13 -1.84
C LYS A 2 18.58 26.20 -3.36
N LEU A 3 17.58 25.49 -3.89
CA LEU A 3 17.34 25.37 -5.34
C LEU A 3 16.11 26.16 -5.80
N PHE A 4 15.02 26.19 -5.04
CA PHE A 4 13.78 26.92 -5.38
C PHE A 4 12.97 27.27 -4.12
N GLU A 5 12.34 28.45 -4.08
CA GLU A 5 11.35 28.82 -3.05
C GLU A 5 9.97 29.03 -3.71
N ILE A 6 8.99 28.19 -3.35
CA ILE A 6 7.57 28.38 -3.73
C ILE A 6 6.82 28.79 -2.45
N GLY A 7 6.75 30.10 -2.18
CA GLY A 7 5.93 30.71 -1.12
C GLY A 7 6.28 30.31 0.32
N PHE A 8 6.01 29.06 0.71
CA PHE A 8 6.24 28.47 2.03
C PHE A 8 7.07 27.16 1.98
N LEU A 9 7.36 26.64 0.78
CA LEU A 9 8.14 25.42 0.56
C LEU A 9 9.51 25.77 -0.02
N THR A 10 10.52 25.77 0.86
CA THR A 10 11.94 25.76 0.47
C THR A 10 12.34 24.36 0.02
N ILE A 11 12.49 24.14 -1.28
CA ILE A 11 12.99 22.87 -1.82
C ILE A 11 14.52 22.88 -1.77
N ARG A 12 15.08 22.02 -0.93
CA ARG A 12 16.52 21.80 -0.81
C ARG A 12 16.94 20.67 -1.74
N LEU A 13 18.21 20.68 -2.15
CA LEU A 13 18.82 19.61 -2.96
C LEU A 13 18.69 18.23 -2.28
N LEU A 14 18.69 18.20 -0.94
CA LEU A 14 18.44 17.01 -0.14
C LEU A 14 17.00 16.51 -0.23
N ASP A 15 16.00 17.38 -0.36
CA ASP A 15 14.60 16.97 -0.47
C ASP A 15 14.35 16.27 -1.81
N VAL A 16 15.03 16.72 -2.88
CA VAL A 16 15.00 16.05 -4.19
C VAL A 16 15.67 14.67 -4.11
N PHE A 17 16.83 14.58 -3.46
CA PHE A 17 17.55 13.33 -3.30
C PHE A 17 16.77 12.32 -2.44
N ASP A 18 16.10 12.79 -1.39
CA ASP A 18 15.25 11.99 -0.51
C ASP A 18 14.03 11.43 -1.25
N ILE A 19 13.29 12.27 -2.00
CA ILE A 19 12.16 11.82 -2.82
C ILE A 19 12.62 10.81 -3.88
N LEU A 20 13.79 11.04 -4.51
CA LEU A 20 14.33 10.13 -5.51
C LEU A 20 14.69 8.77 -4.91
N LEU A 21 15.36 8.76 -3.76
CA LEU A 21 15.66 7.53 -3.01
C LEU A 21 14.38 6.79 -2.59
N ALA A 22 13.41 7.51 -2.03
CA ALA A 22 12.12 6.94 -1.64
C ALA A 22 11.39 6.32 -2.84
N ALA A 23 11.38 7.00 -3.99
CA ALA A 23 10.79 6.50 -5.22
C ALA A 23 11.47 5.20 -5.71
N VAL A 24 12.80 5.13 -5.69
CA VAL A 24 13.56 3.91 -6.04
C VAL A 24 13.24 2.77 -5.07
N LEU A 25 13.16 3.07 -3.77
CA LEU A 25 12.87 2.07 -2.73
C LEU A 25 11.45 1.49 -2.92
N ILE A 26 10.46 2.35 -3.14
CA ILE A 26 9.08 1.94 -3.47
C ILE A 26 9.06 1.14 -4.78
N PHE A 27 9.82 1.54 -5.80
CA PHE A 27 9.90 0.81 -7.07
C PHE A 27 10.45 -0.61 -6.90
N ILE A 28 11.50 -0.79 -6.09
CA ILE A 28 12.07 -2.12 -5.79
C ILE A 28 11.05 -2.97 -5.03
N LEU A 29 10.38 -2.41 -4.01
CA LEU A 29 9.32 -3.10 -3.29
C LEU A 29 8.19 -3.54 -4.23
N PHE A 30 7.74 -2.65 -5.10
CA PHE A 30 6.74 -2.97 -6.10
C PHE A 30 7.20 -4.12 -7.01
N LYS A 31 8.45 -4.08 -7.50
CA LYS A 31 9.02 -5.12 -8.36
C LYS A 31 9.09 -6.49 -7.68
N ILE A 32 9.37 -6.54 -6.37
CA ILE A 32 9.45 -7.80 -5.60
C ILE A 32 8.08 -8.45 -5.45
N ILE A 33 7.04 -7.64 -5.26
CA ILE A 33 5.66 -8.11 -5.03
C ILE A 33 4.93 -8.35 -6.36
N LYS A 34 5.36 -7.69 -7.46
CA LYS A 34 4.76 -7.81 -8.78
C LYS A 34 4.81 -9.24 -9.31
N GLY A 35 3.64 -9.77 -9.67
CA GLY A 35 3.47 -11.13 -10.20
C GLY A 35 3.15 -12.18 -9.14
N SER A 36 3.07 -11.81 -7.86
CA SER A 36 2.52 -12.71 -6.83
C SER A 36 1.00 -12.75 -6.88
N ILE A 37 0.43 -13.88 -6.48
CA ILE A 37 -1.02 -14.03 -6.28
C ILE A 37 -1.49 -13.06 -5.17
N ALA A 38 -0.66 -12.82 -4.15
CA ALA A 38 -0.96 -11.89 -3.07
C ALA A 38 -1.19 -10.45 -3.56
N LEU A 39 -0.49 -9.98 -4.60
CA LEU A 39 -0.73 -8.64 -5.16
C LEU A 39 -2.14 -8.52 -5.75
N ASN A 40 -2.59 -9.53 -6.48
CA ASN A 40 -3.94 -9.54 -7.05
C ASN A 40 -5.00 -9.56 -5.94
N ILE A 41 -4.78 -10.34 -4.87
CA ILE A 41 -5.67 -10.38 -3.70
C ILE A 41 -5.71 -9.02 -3.00
N PHE A 42 -4.57 -8.35 -2.85
CA PHE A 42 -4.49 -7.02 -2.26
C PHE A 42 -5.25 -5.98 -3.07
N ILE A 43 -5.04 -5.94 -4.38
CA ILE A 43 -5.76 -5.01 -5.26
C ILE A 43 -7.27 -5.28 -5.17
N GLY A 44 -7.68 -6.56 -5.17
CA GLY A 44 -9.08 -6.93 -4.97
C GLY A 44 -9.63 -6.44 -3.63
N PHE A 45 -8.87 -6.60 -2.54
CA PHE A 45 -9.27 -6.12 -1.21
C PHE A 45 -9.39 -4.59 -1.16
N VAL A 46 -8.44 -3.86 -1.76
CA VAL A 46 -8.49 -2.40 -1.87
C VAL A 46 -9.72 -1.95 -2.66
N LEU A 47 -10.06 -2.62 -3.76
CA LEU A 47 -11.28 -2.32 -4.52
C LEU A 47 -12.54 -2.52 -3.68
N ILE A 48 -12.63 -3.61 -2.92
CA ILE A 48 -13.75 -3.88 -2.00
C ILE A 48 -13.82 -2.79 -0.91
N TYR A 49 -12.68 -2.37 -0.37
CA TYR A 49 -12.63 -1.31 0.63
C TYR A 49 -13.10 0.05 0.09
N ILE A 50 -12.68 0.42 -1.13
CA ILE A 50 -13.16 1.63 -1.81
C ILE A 50 -14.68 1.54 -2.03
N PHE A 51 -15.17 0.39 -2.47
CA PHE A 51 -16.61 0.17 -2.65
C PHE A 51 -17.37 0.32 -1.34
N TRP A 52 -16.88 -0.25 -0.24
CA TRP A 52 -17.44 -0.05 1.10
C TRP A 52 -17.51 1.42 1.49
N LEU A 53 -16.46 2.20 1.18
CA LEU A 53 -16.42 3.64 1.47
C LEU A 53 -17.50 4.39 0.70
N VAL A 54 -17.73 4.05 -0.57
CA VAL A 54 -18.83 4.59 -1.38
C VAL A 54 -20.19 4.24 -0.78
N VAL A 55 -20.42 2.97 -0.45
CA VAL A 55 -21.68 2.49 0.17
C VAL A 55 -21.93 3.21 1.51
N ARG A 56 -20.88 3.40 2.31
CA ARG A 56 -20.94 4.13 3.59
C ARG A 56 -21.23 5.61 3.37
N ALA A 57 -20.62 6.24 2.37
CA ALA A 57 -20.89 7.63 2.01
C ALA A 57 -22.34 7.86 1.55
N MET A 58 -22.94 6.85 0.88
CA MET A 58 -24.35 6.84 0.51
C MET A 58 -25.31 6.52 1.68
N GLN A 59 -24.81 6.43 2.90
CA GLN A 59 -25.57 6.10 4.12
C GLN A 59 -26.31 4.76 4.09
N MET A 60 -25.86 3.81 3.26
CA MET A 60 -26.45 2.47 3.18
C MET A 60 -26.00 1.61 4.37
N ARG A 61 -26.67 1.77 5.51
CA ARG A 61 -26.27 1.17 6.81
C ARG A 61 -26.10 -0.35 6.76
N LEU A 62 -27.09 -1.10 6.25
CA LEU A 62 -27.03 -2.57 6.23
C LEU A 62 -25.87 -3.08 5.37
N LEU A 63 -25.75 -2.57 4.14
CA LEU A 63 -24.72 -3.00 3.21
C LEU A 63 -23.33 -2.60 3.69
N ALA A 64 -23.18 -1.40 4.26
CA ALA A 64 -21.93 -0.97 4.88
C ALA A 64 -21.53 -1.85 6.06
N THR A 65 -22.49 -2.29 6.89
CA THR A 65 -22.19 -3.19 8.02
C THR A 65 -21.76 -4.57 7.55
N ILE A 66 -22.48 -5.18 6.59
CA ILE A 66 -22.16 -6.52 6.08
C ILE A 66 -20.80 -6.53 5.37
N ILE A 67 -20.56 -5.58 4.47
CA ILE A 67 -19.27 -5.48 3.77
C ILE A 67 -18.15 -5.12 4.75
N GLY A 68 -18.42 -4.26 5.74
CA GLY A 68 -17.46 -3.91 6.79
C GLY A 68 -17.00 -5.13 7.59
N GLN A 69 -17.94 -5.98 8.03
CA GLN A 69 -17.61 -7.24 8.71
C GLN A 69 -16.78 -8.19 7.83
N PHE A 70 -17.07 -8.25 6.53
CA PHE A 70 -16.26 -9.02 5.59
C PHE A 70 -14.85 -8.46 5.45
N ILE A 71 -14.69 -7.13 5.44
CA ILE A 71 -13.38 -6.46 5.43
C ILE A 71 -12.60 -6.77 6.71
N ASP A 72 -13.24 -6.76 7.88
CA ASP A 72 -12.60 -7.05 9.16
C ASP A 72 -11.98 -8.46 9.19
N VAL A 73 -12.73 -9.48 8.76
CA VAL A 73 -12.22 -10.87 8.64
C VAL A 73 -11.23 -10.99 7.47
N GLY A 74 -11.52 -10.29 6.37
CA GLY A 74 -10.68 -10.27 5.18
C GLY A 74 -9.30 -9.67 5.43
N MET A 75 -9.14 -8.78 6.41
CA MET A 75 -7.85 -8.22 6.80
C MET A 75 -6.93 -9.27 7.44
N ILE A 76 -7.49 -10.19 8.24
CA ILE A 76 -6.75 -11.35 8.77
C ILE A 76 -6.37 -12.29 7.64
N ALA A 77 -7.31 -12.59 6.72
CA ALA A 77 -7.03 -13.42 5.56
C ALA A 77 -5.93 -12.81 4.67
N LEU A 78 -5.95 -11.48 4.50
CA LEU A 78 -4.92 -10.74 3.78
C LEU A 78 -3.55 -10.93 4.44
N LEU A 79 -3.46 -10.74 5.76
CA LEU A 79 -2.21 -10.95 6.50
C LEU A 79 -1.66 -12.38 6.32
N ILE A 80 -2.53 -13.39 6.36
CA ILE A 80 -2.14 -14.80 6.16
C ILE A 80 -1.65 -15.03 4.71
N VAL A 81 -2.35 -14.48 3.72
CA VAL A 81 -1.94 -14.59 2.30
C VAL A 81 -0.56 -13.96 2.09
N PHE A 82 -0.35 -12.77 2.65
CA PHE A 82 0.92 -12.04 2.56
C PHE A 82 2.08 -12.66 3.34
N GLN A 83 1.81 -13.63 4.21
CA GLN A 83 2.83 -14.28 5.03
C GLN A 83 3.96 -14.89 4.19
N GLN A 84 3.63 -15.46 3.02
CA GLN A 84 4.62 -16.09 2.14
C GLN A 84 5.57 -15.06 1.52
N GLU A 85 5.05 -13.91 1.11
CA GLU A 85 5.81 -12.81 0.54
C GLU A 85 6.74 -12.20 1.58
N ILE A 86 6.26 -11.96 2.81
CA ILE A 86 7.08 -11.44 3.92
C ILE A 86 8.26 -12.39 4.17
N ARG A 87 8.00 -13.70 4.24
CA ARG A 87 9.05 -14.70 4.42
C ARG A 87 10.07 -14.65 3.28
N ARG A 88 9.62 -14.57 2.03
CA ARG A 88 10.50 -14.52 0.86
C ARG A 88 11.33 -13.24 0.83
N PHE A 89 10.73 -12.11 1.18
CA PHE A 89 11.41 -10.82 1.30
C PHE A 89 12.55 -10.88 2.33
N LEU A 90 12.28 -11.39 3.54
CA LEU A 90 13.29 -11.52 4.59
C LEU A 90 14.45 -12.43 4.17
N LEU A 91 14.16 -13.53 3.44
CA LEU A 91 15.18 -14.42 2.91
C LEU A 91 16.05 -13.79 1.82
N LEU A 92 15.49 -12.89 1.00
CA LEU A 92 16.24 -12.16 -0.02
C LEU A 92 17.17 -11.11 0.60
N VAL A 93 16.74 -10.45 1.67
CA VAL A 93 17.55 -9.45 2.38
C VAL A 93 18.64 -10.10 3.23
N GLY A 94 18.37 -11.29 3.80
CA GLY A 94 19.32 -12.03 4.64
C GLY A 94 20.34 -12.88 3.87
N LYS A 95 20.30 -12.91 2.54
CA LYS A 95 21.23 -13.68 1.72
C LYS A 95 22.33 -12.73 1.21
N ASN A 96 23.52 -12.85 1.82
CA ASN A 96 24.77 -12.13 1.52
C ASN A 96 24.99 -11.82 0.03
#